data_AF-A0A5C7N715-F1
#
_entry.id   AF-A0A5C7N715-F1
#
_cell.length_a   1.000
_cell.length_b   1.000
_cell.length_c   1.000
_cell.angle_alpha   90.00
_cell.angle_beta   90.00
_cell.angle_gamma   90.00
#
_symmetry.space_group_name_H-M   'P 1'
#
loop_
_entity.id
_entity.type
_entity.pdbx_description
1 polymer ?
#
loop_
_entity_poly.entity_id
_entity_poly.type
_entity_poly.pdbx_seq_one_letter_code
_entity_poly.pdbx_strand_id
1 'polypeptide(L)'
;MTWPARLNNWIRHTIQNLYNEIWGESIDHPVVRRLLAYVFDWIIFFCYSGIIAYVFYRFEITSFGYPLVLTILLTTIYFTWGYSKYSHGQTIGKRIFKIQVVSEQGEFIVIGRSFLRSIPITLVTNFYGMLYTSNYYHVNSYFSWIIFGTLLLLLTGIVYFGLLSLNRQCLQDIIFSTQVTERNSKILTKKQLTLKLIVGYVFVAMILIFIFWIRVF
;
A
#
# COMPACT_ATOMS: atom_id res chain seq x y z
N MET A 1 -23.76 25.56 -5.27
CA MET A 1 -22.28 25.64 -5.33
C MET A 1 -21.82 25.02 -6.65
N THR A 2 -21.21 25.79 -7.54
CA THR A 2 -20.74 25.30 -8.85
C THR A 2 -19.57 24.32 -8.66
N TRP A 3 -19.47 23.32 -9.54
CA TRP A 3 -18.41 22.29 -9.55
C TRP A 3 -16.98 22.83 -9.35
N PRO A 4 -16.55 23.92 -10.05
CA PRO A 4 -15.21 24.48 -9.86
C PRO A 4 -14.96 25.01 -8.44
N ALA A 5 -15.96 25.59 -7.77
CA ALA A 5 -15.81 26.10 -6.41
C ALA A 5 -15.63 24.97 -5.38
N ARG A 6 -16.28 23.83 -5.57
CA ARG A 6 -16.08 22.64 -4.73
C ARG A 6 -14.69 22.04 -4.90
N LEU A 7 -14.19 21.96 -6.13
CA LEU A 7 -12.87 21.41 -6.41
C LEU A 7 -11.76 22.27 -5.79
N ASN A 8 -11.83 23.59 -5.95
CA ASN A 8 -10.84 24.50 -5.36
C ASN A 8 -10.80 24.41 -3.84
N ASN A 9 -11.96 24.36 -3.18
CA ASN A 9 -12.02 24.20 -1.73
C ASN A 9 -11.44 22.85 -1.27
N TRP A 10 -11.73 21.77 -2.01
CA TRP A 10 -11.19 20.45 -1.71
C TRP A 10 -9.66 20.38 -1.88
N ILE A 11 -9.12 20.98 -2.95
CA ILE A 11 -7.66 21.07 -3.17
C ILE A 11 -7.01 21.85 -2.05
N ARG A 12 -7.54 23.04 -1.73
CA ARG A 12 -7.00 23.91 -0.66
C ARG A 12 -6.96 23.20 0.69
N HIS A 13 -8.06 22.52 1.05
CA HIS A 13 -8.13 21.74 2.28
C HIS A 13 -7.15 20.56 2.27
N THR A 14 -6.94 19.92 1.12
CA THR A 14 -6.01 18.80 0.99
C THR A 14 -4.57 19.25 1.18
N ILE A 15 -4.19 20.37 0.54
CA ILE A 15 -2.87 20.98 0.66
C ILE A 15 -2.64 21.46 2.10
N GLN A 16 -3.63 22.11 2.71
CA GLN A 16 -3.51 22.55 4.11
C GLN A 16 -3.30 21.36 5.05
N ASN A 17 -4.05 20.28 4.89
CA ASN A 17 -3.83 19.08 5.70
C ASN A 17 -2.43 18.48 5.48
N LEU A 18 -1.93 18.44 4.24
CA LEU A 18 -0.57 17.96 3.98
C LEU A 18 0.48 18.86 4.64
N TYR A 19 0.30 20.18 4.55
CA TYR A 19 1.16 21.17 5.19
C TYR A 19 1.18 20.96 6.71
N ASN A 20 0.00 20.95 7.34
CA ASN A 20 -0.15 20.73 8.77
C ASN A 20 0.50 19.40 9.21
N GLU A 21 0.44 18.36 8.37
CA GLU A 21 1.03 17.06 8.67
C GLU A 21 2.56 17.11 8.68
N ILE A 22 3.13 17.81 7.70
CA ILE A 22 4.57 18.04 7.57
C ILE A 22 5.10 18.84 8.76
N TRP A 23 4.31 19.80 9.25
CA TRP A 23 4.64 20.62 10.43
C TRP A 23 4.28 19.98 11.77
N GLY A 24 3.82 18.72 11.77
CA GLY A 24 3.65 17.94 12.99
C GLY A 24 2.34 18.19 13.75
N GLU A 25 1.37 18.87 13.15
CA GLU A 25 0.04 19.02 13.73
C GLU A 25 -0.70 17.67 13.76
N SER A 26 -1.68 17.53 14.67
CA SER A 26 -2.52 16.34 14.75
C SER A 26 -3.59 16.38 13.65
N ILE A 27 -3.71 15.26 12.92
CA ILE A 27 -4.61 15.18 11.76
C ILE A 27 -5.28 13.81 11.76
N ASP A 28 -6.58 13.82 11.47
CA ASP A 28 -7.39 12.59 11.45
C ASP A 28 -6.92 11.57 10.40
N HIS A 29 -6.26 12.04 9.34
CA HIS A 29 -5.82 11.26 8.20
C HIS A 29 -4.38 11.58 7.78
N PRO A 30 -3.41 10.91 8.43
CA PRO A 30 -2.00 11.22 8.23
C PRO A 30 -1.46 10.50 6.98
N VAL A 31 -1.54 11.14 5.82
CA VAL A 31 -1.12 10.59 4.52
C VAL A 31 0.41 10.58 4.40
N VAL A 32 1.06 11.67 4.78
CA VAL A 32 2.52 11.81 4.72
C VAL A 32 3.18 10.81 5.67
N ARG A 33 2.70 10.70 6.92
CA ARG A 33 3.21 9.73 7.90
C ARG A 33 2.98 8.29 7.46
N ARG A 34 1.89 7.99 6.73
CA ARG A 34 1.68 6.66 6.12
C ARG A 34 2.73 6.37 5.05
N LEU A 35 3.00 7.34 4.17
CA LEU A 35 4.02 7.20 3.13
C LEU A 35 5.39 7.02 3.76
N LEU A 36 5.77 7.86 4.73
CA LEU A 36 7.03 7.76 5.44
C LEU A 36 7.13 6.43 6.22
N ALA A 37 6.08 6.00 6.91
CA ALA A 37 6.05 4.71 7.58
C ALA A 37 6.28 3.55 6.60
N TYR A 38 5.66 3.61 5.41
CA TYR A 38 5.87 2.61 4.36
C TYR A 38 7.30 2.64 3.82
N VAL A 39 7.90 3.82 3.64
CA VAL A 39 9.32 3.95 3.24
C VAL A 39 10.24 3.33 4.29
N PHE A 40 10.00 3.55 5.58
CA PHE A 40 10.75 2.91 6.66
C PHE A 40 10.57 1.39 6.67
N ASP A 41 9.34 0.90 6.53
CA ASP A 41 9.06 -0.53 6.41
C ASP A 41 9.75 -1.13 5.17
N TRP A 42 9.86 -0.36 4.08
CA TRP A 42 10.54 -0.76 2.84
C TRP A 42 12.06 -0.84 2.99
N ILE A 43 12.68 0.04 3.78
CA ILE A 43 14.11 -0.06 4.12
C ILE A 43 14.37 -1.35 4.90
N ILE A 44 13.53 -1.67 5.88
CA ILE A 44 13.64 -2.93 6.65
C ILE A 44 13.51 -4.13 5.72
N PHE A 45 12.53 -4.09 4.81
CA PHE A 45 12.36 -5.08 3.74
C PHE A 45 13.60 -5.25 2.87
N PHE A 46 14.17 -4.15 2.40
CA PHE A 46 15.37 -4.17 1.57
C PHE A 46 16.56 -4.82 2.30
N CYS A 47 16.75 -4.49 3.58
CA CYS A 47 17.80 -5.07 4.39
C CYS A 47 17.67 -6.60 4.53
N TYR A 48 16.51 -7.13 4.96
CA TYR A 48 16.40 -8.57 5.17
C TYR A 48 16.33 -9.36 3.86
N SER A 49 15.73 -8.80 2.80
CA SER A 49 15.71 -9.47 1.48
C SER A 49 17.13 -9.58 0.90
N GLY A 50 17.98 -8.56 1.09
CA GLY A 50 19.40 -8.61 0.76
C GLY A 50 20.15 -9.70 1.53
N ILE A 51 19.89 -9.86 2.83
CA ILE A 51 20.47 -10.92 3.64
C ILE A 51 20.06 -12.31 3.12
N ILE A 52 18.77 -12.50 2.82
CA ILE A 52 18.26 -13.77 2.26
C ILE A 52 18.95 -14.08 0.93
N ALA A 53 19.01 -13.10 0.01
CA ALA A 53 19.66 -13.28 -1.28
C ALA A 53 21.14 -13.65 -1.11
N TYR A 54 21.87 -12.98 -0.21
CA TYR A 54 23.27 -13.27 0.07
C TYR A 54 23.48 -14.67 0.65
N VAL A 55 22.64 -15.10 1.60
CA VAL A 55 22.70 -16.45 2.19
C VAL A 55 22.49 -17.51 1.11
N PHE A 56 21.44 -17.38 0.30
CA PHE A 56 21.16 -18.34 -0.77
C PHE A 56 22.29 -18.39 -1.81
N TYR A 57 22.85 -17.24 -2.17
CA TYR A 57 24.04 -17.15 -3.02
C TYR A 57 25.24 -17.89 -2.40
N ARG A 58 25.52 -17.69 -1.11
CA ARG A 58 26.67 -18.30 -0.43
C ARG A 58 26.61 -19.82 -0.34
N PHE A 59 25.41 -20.38 -0.22
CA PHE A 59 25.16 -21.82 -0.14
C PHE A 59 24.88 -22.45 -1.51
N GLU A 60 25.08 -21.72 -2.61
CA GLU A 60 24.89 -22.21 -3.97
C GLU A 60 23.49 -22.81 -4.20
N ILE A 61 22.48 -22.28 -3.52
CA ILE A 61 21.08 -22.67 -3.72
C ILE A 61 20.59 -21.94 -4.97
N THR A 62 20.78 -22.58 -6.13
CA THR A 62 20.61 -21.99 -7.47
C THR A 62 19.15 -21.77 -7.90
N SER A 63 18.18 -22.27 -7.14
CA SER A 63 16.76 -22.07 -7.44
C SER A 63 16.32 -20.65 -7.12
N PHE A 64 16.36 -19.78 -8.14
CA PHE A 64 15.95 -18.36 -8.09
C PHE A 64 14.55 -18.12 -7.50
N GLY A 65 13.65 -19.11 -7.53
CA GLY A 65 12.32 -19.01 -6.93
C GLY A 65 12.30 -19.03 -5.39
N TYR A 66 13.24 -19.73 -4.73
CA TYR A 66 13.18 -19.90 -3.27
C TYR A 66 13.41 -18.60 -2.48
N PRO A 67 14.40 -17.74 -2.82
CA PRO A 67 14.57 -16.45 -2.15
C PRO A 67 13.33 -15.56 -2.26
N LEU A 68 12.67 -15.54 -3.43
CA LEU A 68 11.45 -14.75 -3.65
C LEU A 68 10.29 -15.26 -2.79
N VAL A 69 10.03 -16.57 -2.80
CA VAL A 69 8.96 -17.18 -1.99
C VAL A 69 9.17 -16.90 -0.51
N LEU A 70 10.41 -17.09 -0.01
CA LEU A 70 10.73 -16.81 1.38
C LEU A 70 10.53 -15.33 1.72
N THR A 71 10.94 -14.43 0.83
CA THR A 71 10.76 -12.98 1.00
C THR A 71 9.28 -12.59 1.04
N ILE A 72 8.45 -13.13 0.15
CA ILE A 72 6.99 -12.92 0.14
C ILE A 72 6.36 -13.42 1.44
N LEU A 73 6.76 -14.60 1.92
CA LEU A 73 6.26 -15.17 3.17
C LEU A 73 6.61 -14.28 4.37
N LEU A 74 7.88 -13.89 4.49
CA LEU A 74 8.34 -13.02 5.59
C LEU A 74 7.68 -11.63 5.53
N THR A 75 7.54 -11.05 4.34
CA THR A 75 6.84 -9.77 4.15
C THR A 75 5.38 -9.87 4.60
N THR A 76 4.71 -10.96 4.21
CA THR A 76 3.32 -11.22 4.58
C THR A 76 3.19 -11.38 6.08
N ILE A 77 4.05 -12.18 6.72
CA ILE A 77 4.05 -12.38 8.18
C ILE A 77 4.29 -11.04 8.88
N TYR A 78 5.28 -10.27 8.43
CA TYR A 78 5.63 -8.96 8.99
C TYR A 78 4.43 -8.00 9.01
N PHE A 79 3.79 -7.80 7.85
CA PHE A 79 2.64 -6.89 7.75
C PHE A 79 1.40 -7.45 8.43
N THR A 80 1.15 -8.76 8.34
CA THR A 80 0.01 -9.42 9.00
C THR A 80 0.10 -9.29 10.50
N TRP A 81 1.27 -9.57 11.09
CA TRP A 81 1.51 -9.40 12.52
C TRP A 81 1.42 -7.92 12.91
N GLY A 82 2.10 -7.06 12.16
CA GLY A 82 2.13 -5.61 12.39
C GLY A 82 0.74 -4.97 12.37
N TYR A 83 -0.15 -5.39 11.48
CA TYR A 83 -1.50 -4.82 11.39
C TYR A 83 -2.51 -5.42 12.38
N SER A 84 -2.15 -6.53 13.01
CA SER A 84 -3.03 -7.22 13.93
C SER A 84 -3.08 -6.58 15.32
N LYS A 85 -4.08 -6.99 16.10
CA LYS A 85 -4.19 -6.68 17.53
C LYS A 85 -2.95 -7.02 18.35
N TYR A 86 -2.17 -8.04 17.96
CA TYR A 86 -0.95 -8.44 18.68
C TYR A 86 0.14 -7.37 18.64
N SER A 87 0.16 -6.56 17.59
CA SER A 87 1.10 -5.44 17.44
C SER A 87 0.40 -4.08 17.56
N HIS A 88 -0.81 -4.05 18.13
CA HIS A 88 -1.64 -2.83 18.26
C HIS A 88 -1.84 -2.10 16.91
N GLY A 89 -1.90 -2.85 15.81
CA GLY A 89 -2.05 -2.27 14.47
C GLY A 89 -0.84 -1.49 13.94
N GLN A 90 0.35 -1.67 14.51
CA GLN A 90 1.57 -0.96 14.11
C GLN A 90 2.67 -1.91 13.60
N THR A 91 3.16 -1.65 12.38
CA THR A 91 4.48 -2.08 11.90
C THR A 91 5.59 -1.21 12.52
N ILE A 92 6.86 -1.55 12.29
CA ILE A 92 7.99 -0.79 12.85
C ILE A 92 7.93 0.67 12.36
N GLY A 93 7.76 0.90 11.06
CA GLY A 93 7.58 2.24 10.50
C GLY A 93 6.38 2.95 11.10
N LYS A 94 5.23 2.28 11.22
CA LYS A 94 4.04 2.89 11.83
C LYS A 94 4.21 3.25 13.31
N ARG A 95 5.02 2.49 14.06
CA ARG A 95 5.38 2.83 15.45
C ARG A 95 6.19 4.12 15.52
N ILE A 96 7.17 4.30 14.63
CA ILE A 96 7.98 5.52 14.54
C ILE A 96 7.10 6.75 14.34
N PHE A 97 6.11 6.65 13.43
CA PHE A 97 5.21 7.76 13.13
C PHE A 97 3.95 7.83 13.99
N LYS A 98 3.84 7.01 15.05
CA LYS A 98 2.71 6.98 16.00
C LYS A 98 1.33 6.82 15.33
N ILE A 99 1.30 6.14 14.19
CA ILE A 99 0.05 5.79 13.48
C ILE A 99 -0.27 4.32 13.70
N GLN A 100 -1.55 3.98 13.66
CA GLN A 100 -2.02 2.62 13.90
C GLN A 100 -3.16 2.27 12.97
N VAL A 101 -3.34 0.97 12.74
CA VAL A 101 -4.46 0.46 11.97
C VAL A 101 -5.54 -0.03 12.90
N VAL A 102 -6.74 0.50 12.70
CA VAL A 102 -7.94 0.14 13.44
C VAL A 102 -9.09 -0.20 12.49
N SER A 103 -10.09 -0.89 13.01
CA SER A 103 -11.36 -1.12 12.32
C SER A 103 -12.19 0.17 12.25
N GLU A 104 -13.33 0.10 11.56
CA GLU A 104 -14.33 1.18 11.56
C GLU A 104 -14.90 1.45 12.97
N GLN A 105 -14.86 0.46 13.87
CA GLN A 105 -15.28 0.58 15.26
C GLN A 105 -14.16 1.11 16.16
N GLY A 106 -12.95 1.32 15.63
CA GLY A 106 -11.78 1.72 16.42
C GLY A 106 -11.02 0.59 17.08
N GLU A 107 -11.50 -0.64 16.92
CA GLU A 107 -10.86 -1.80 17.51
C GLU A 107 -9.66 -2.26 16.68
N PHE A 108 -8.70 -2.91 17.33
CA PHE A 108 -7.61 -3.53 16.60
C PHE A 108 -8.10 -4.72 15.78
N ILE A 109 -7.46 -4.93 14.64
CA ILE A 109 -7.91 -5.91 13.66
C ILE A 109 -7.46 -7.33 14.04
N VAL A 110 -8.34 -8.31 13.82
CA VAL A 110 -8.00 -9.74 13.99
C VAL A 110 -6.97 -10.21 12.95
N ILE A 111 -6.27 -11.30 13.25
CA ILE A 111 -5.16 -11.78 12.42
C ILE A 111 -5.59 -12.13 10.98
N GLY A 112 -6.75 -12.77 10.80
CA GLY A 112 -7.24 -13.14 9.46
C GLY A 112 -7.54 -11.93 8.57
N ARG A 113 -8.16 -10.88 9.12
CA ARG A 113 -8.39 -9.64 8.37
C ARG A 113 -7.08 -8.88 8.13
N SER A 114 -6.12 -8.98 9.05
CA SER A 114 -4.78 -8.40 8.88
C SER A 114 -3.99 -9.10 7.76
N PHE A 115 -4.16 -10.42 7.63
CA PHE A 115 -3.57 -11.22 6.55
C PHE A 115 -4.14 -10.81 5.19
N LEU A 116 -5.46 -10.77 5.05
CA LEU A 116 -6.07 -10.37 3.78
C LEU A 116 -5.66 -8.94 3.38
N ARG A 117 -5.57 -8.04 4.37
CA ARG A 117 -5.11 -6.67 4.16
C ARG A 117 -3.63 -6.55 3.79
N SER A 118 -2.78 -7.50 4.20
CA SER A 118 -1.35 -7.46 3.87
C SER A 118 -1.08 -7.90 2.43
N ILE A 119 -1.93 -8.74 1.82
CA ILE A 119 -1.72 -9.29 0.47
C ILE A 119 -1.44 -8.20 -0.59
N PRO A 120 -2.27 -7.16 -0.78
CA PRO A 120 -2.01 -6.14 -1.81
C PRO A 120 -0.69 -5.41 -1.58
N ILE A 121 -0.35 -5.16 -0.31
CA ILE A 121 0.89 -4.48 0.06
C ILE A 121 2.09 -5.39 -0.21
N THR A 122 2.05 -6.64 0.24
CA THR A 122 3.12 -7.61 0.00
C THR A 122 3.41 -7.77 -1.51
N LEU A 123 2.35 -7.89 -2.32
CA LEU A 123 2.47 -8.03 -3.76
C LEU A 123 3.16 -6.80 -4.38
N VAL A 124 2.76 -5.60 -4.00
CA VAL A 124 3.37 -4.34 -4.47
C VAL A 124 4.81 -4.21 -3.96
N THR A 125 5.09 -4.56 -2.71
CA THR A 125 6.45 -4.52 -2.13
C THR A 125 7.41 -5.48 -2.85
N ASN A 126 6.93 -6.67 -3.23
CA ASN A 126 7.73 -7.69 -3.90
C ASN A 126 7.67 -7.61 -5.44
N PHE A 127 7.07 -6.54 -5.98
CA PHE A 127 6.85 -6.35 -7.42
C PHE A 127 8.10 -6.59 -8.26
N TYR A 128 9.23 -5.98 -7.88
CA TYR A 128 10.49 -6.12 -8.62
C TYR A 128 10.97 -7.57 -8.67
N GLY A 129 10.94 -8.28 -7.53
CA GLY A 129 11.34 -9.68 -7.46
C GLY A 129 10.44 -10.57 -8.31
N MET A 130 9.12 -10.35 -8.28
CA MET A 130 8.17 -11.09 -9.10
C MET A 130 8.43 -10.89 -10.61
N LEU A 131 8.65 -9.64 -11.04
CA LEU A 131 8.97 -9.35 -12.44
C LEU A 131 10.31 -9.96 -12.87
N TYR A 132 11.35 -9.79 -12.05
CA TYR A 132 12.67 -10.31 -12.35
C TYR A 132 12.64 -11.84 -12.48
N THR A 133 12.03 -12.54 -11.53
CA THR A 133 11.86 -14.00 -11.58
C THR A 133 11.02 -14.44 -12.78
N SER A 134 9.96 -13.71 -13.13
CA SER A 134 9.14 -14.04 -14.31
C SER A 134 9.92 -13.95 -15.63
N ASN A 135 10.81 -12.95 -15.76
CA ASN A 135 11.67 -12.77 -16.92
C ASN A 135 12.76 -13.86 -16.97
N TYR A 136 13.39 -14.16 -15.83
CA TYR A 136 14.43 -15.18 -15.71
C TYR A 136 13.95 -16.58 -16.12
N TYR A 137 12.74 -16.98 -15.70
CA TYR A 137 12.18 -18.29 -16.08
C TYR A 137 11.53 -18.30 -17.46
N HIS A 138 11.71 -17.25 -18.27
CA HIS A 138 11.09 -17.09 -19.60
C HIS A 138 9.59 -17.43 -19.59
N VAL A 139 8.90 -17.02 -18.52
CA VAL A 139 7.45 -17.19 -18.44
C VAL A 139 6.84 -16.43 -19.62
N ASN A 140 5.83 -17.03 -20.26
CA ASN A 140 5.15 -16.48 -21.44
C ASN A 140 4.98 -14.96 -21.29
N SER A 141 5.43 -14.20 -22.30
CA SER A 141 5.43 -12.74 -22.28
C SER A 141 4.07 -12.18 -21.87
N TYR A 142 2.97 -12.75 -22.38
CA TYR A 142 1.60 -12.36 -22.01
C TYR A 142 1.30 -12.52 -20.51
N PHE A 143 1.82 -13.57 -19.86
CA PHE A 143 1.60 -13.79 -18.44
C PHE A 143 2.37 -12.79 -17.58
N SER A 144 3.62 -12.48 -17.95
CA SER A 144 4.41 -11.43 -17.30
C SER A 144 3.74 -10.06 -17.42
N TRP A 145 3.08 -9.79 -18.56
CA TRP A 145 2.26 -8.58 -18.76
C TRP A 145 1.03 -8.52 -17.85
N ILE A 146 0.34 -9.65 -17.64
CA ILE A 146 -0.81 -9.72 -16.73
C ILE A 146 -0.35 -9.45 -15.28
N ILE A 147 0.77 -10.04 -14.86
CA ILE A 147 1.37 -9.80 -13.54
C ILE A 147 1.69 -8.31 -13.38
N PHE A 148 2.39 -7.73 -14.36
CA PHE A 148 2.74 -6.31 -14.34
C PHE A 148 1.50 -5.41 -14.26
N GLY A 149 0.51 -5.62 -15.13
CA GLY A 149 -0.72 -4.86 -15.16
C GLY A 149 -1.49 -4.95 -13.83
N THR A 150 -1.59 -6.14 -13.26
CA THR A 150 -2.25 -6.36 -11.95
C THR A 150 -1.54 -5.59 -10.84
N LEU A 151 -0.21 -5.62 -10.81
CA LEU A 151 0.58 -4.94 -9.78
C LEU A 151 0.55 -3.41 -9.93
N LEU A 152 0.52 -2.91 -11.17
CA LEU A 152 0.32 -1.50 -11.46
C LEU A 152 -1.08 -1.02 -11.04
N LEU A 153 -2.13 -1.81 -11.29
CA LEU A 153 -3.49 -1.54 -10.80
C LEU A 153 -3.51 -1.44 -9.28
N LEU A 154 -2.91 -2.39 -8.57
CA LEU A 154 -2.86 -2.37 -7.11
C LEU A 154 -2.12 -1.12 -6.59
N LEU A 155 -0.92 -0.83 -7.11
CA LEU A 155 -0.13 0.33 -6.69
C LEU A 155 -0.89 1.64 -6.93
N THR A 156 -1.45 1.81 -8.13
CA THR A 156 -2.23 3.01 -8.48
C THR A 156 -3.47 3.13 -7.63
N GLY A 157 -4.16 2.04 -7.30
CA GLY A 157 -5.30 2.05 -6.40
C GLY A 157 -4.93 2.47 -4.98
N ILE A 158 -3.82 1.95 -4.44
CA ILE A 158 -3.31 2.32 -3.11
C ILE A 158 -3.07 3.84 -3.05
N VAL A 159 -2.37 4.40 -4.05
CA VAL A 159 -2.05 5.83 -4.13
C VAL A 159 -3.31 6.67 -4.37
N TYR A 160 -4.11 6.31 -5.37
CA TYR A 160 -5.30 7.06 -5.78
C TYR A 160 -6.29 7.17 -4.63
N PHE A 161 -6.66 6.05 -4.00
CA PHE A 161 -7.61 6.09 -2.89
C PHE A 161 -7.00 6.69 -1.63
N GLY A 162 -5.71 6.48 -1.36
CA GLY A 162 -5.02 7.12 -0.23
C GLY A 162 -5.01 8.65 -0.31
N LEU A 163 -4.88 9.21 -1.51
CA LEU A 163 -4.84 10.66 -1.75
C LEU A 163 -6.23 11.28 -1.94
N LEU A 164 -7.09 10.65 -2.73
CA LEU A 164 -8.33 11.24 -3.24
C LEU A 164 -9.59 10.76 -2.54
N SER A 165 -9.55 9.62 -1.83
CA SER A 165 -10.76 9.16 -1.14
C SER A 165 -11.10 10.12 0.00
N LEU A 166 -12.40 10.28 0.24
CA LEU A 166 -12.93 11.26 1.20
C LEU A 166 -12.48 10.98 2.64
N ASN A 167 -12.24 9.71 2.98
CA ASN A 167 -11.71 9.27 4.28
C ASN A 167 -10.20 8.94 4.21
N ARG A 168 -9.55 9.29 3.09
CA ARG A 168 -8.14 9.00 2.78
C ARG A 168 -7.76 7.55 3.09
N GLN A 169 -8.69 6.62 2.92
CA GLN A 169 -8.44 5.18 3.07
C GLN A 169 -7.75 4.68 1.80
N CYS A 170 -6.68 3.91 1.93
CA CYS A 170 -6.07 3.25 0.78
C CYS A 170 -6.98 2.13 0.24
N LEU A 171 -6.66 1.60 -0.94
CA LEU A 171 -7.44 0.51 -1.56
C LEU A 171 -7.74 -0.65 -0.59
N GLN A 172 -6.72 -1.15 0.09
CA GLN A 172 -6.82 -2.23 1.08
C GLN A 172 -7.63 -1.82 2.33
N ASP A 173 -7.64 -0.53 2.67
CA ASP A 173 -8.41 -0.02 3.80
C ASP A 173 -9.91 -0.03 3.48
N ILE A 174 -10.25 0.34 2.25
CA ILE A 174 -11.62 0.32 1.72
C ILE A 174 -12.14 -1.11 1.61
N ILE A 175 -11.35 -2.02 1.04
CA ILE A 175 -11.75 -3.43 0.82
C ILE A 175 -12.02 -4.13 2.15
N PHE A 176 -11.17 -3.90 3.15
CA PHE A 176 -11.24 -4.63 4.42
C PHE A 176 -11.90 -3.85 5.55
N SER A 177 -12.51 -2.70 5.27
CA SER A 177 -13.19 -1.85 6.26
C SER A 177 -12.27 -1.54 7.45
N THR A 178 -11.10 -0.98 7.13
CA THR A 178 -10.08 -0.57 8.10
C THR A 178 -9.64 0.86 7.83
N GLN A 179 -8.91 1.46 8.75
CA GLN A 179 -8.39 2.80 8.60
C GLN A 179 -7.08 2.94 9.35
N VAL A 180 -6.23 3.85 8.88
CA VAL A 180 -5.00 4.22 9.57
C VAL A 180 -5.17 5.58 10.19
N THR A 181 -5.04 5.65 11.52
CA THR A 181 -5.30 6.86 12.29
C THR A 181 -4.11 7.16 13.20
N GLU A 182 -4.03 8.39 13.69
CA GLU A 182 -3.10 8.72 14.77
C GLU A 182 -3.56 8.03 16.07
N ARG A 183 -2.63 7.76 16.97
CA ARG A 183 -2.97 7.25 18.30
C ARG A 183 -3.86 8.28 19.01
N ASN A 184 -5.06 7.88 19.44
CA ASN A 184 -6.07 8.69 20.12
C ASN A 184 -6.86 9.71 19.25
N SER A 185 -6.73 9.69 17.91
CA SER A 185 -7.60 10.52 17.07
C SER A 185 -9.02 9.96 17.02
N LYS A 186 -10.00 10.83 16.74
CA LYS A 186 -11.40 10.40 16.56
C LYS A 186 -11.49 9.47 15.36
N ILE A 187 -12.22 8.37 15.53
CA ILE A 187 -12.57 7.46 14.46
C ILE A 187 -13.58 8.17 13.57
N LEU A 188 -13.27 8.29 12.29
CA LEU A 188 -14.17 8.92 11.34
C LEU A 188 -15.13 7.87 10.76
N THR A 189 -16.41 8.24 10.74
CA THR A 189 -17.47 7.42 10.16
C THR A 189 -17.22 7.19 8.67
N LYS A 190 -17.49 5.97 8.22
CA LYS A 190 -17.33 5.56 6.82
C LYS A 190 -18.15 6.46 5.90
N LYS A 191 -17.48 7.15 4.98
CA LYS A 191 -18.14 7.79 3.85
C LYS A 191 -18.16 6.80 2.69
N GLN A 192 -19.34 6.54 2.14
CA GLN A 192 -19.53 5.51 1.11
C GLN A 192 -18.70 5.80 -0.15
N LEU A 193 -18.15 4.75 -0.74
CA LEU A 193 -17.44 4.81 -2.01
C LEU A 193 -18.38 5.32 -3.09
N THR A 194 -18.03 6.41 -3.76
CA THR A 194 -18.87 6.96 -4.84
C THR A 194 -18.45 6.39 -6.18
N LEU A 195 -19.43 6.10 -7.05
CA LEU A 195 -19.17 5.61 -8.42
C LEU A 195 -18.17 6.50 -9.17
N LYS A 196 -18.22 7.82 -8.95
CA LYS A 196 -17.30 8.80 -9.55
C LYS A 196 -15.83 8.54 -9.19
N LEU A 197 -15.54 8.15 -7.95
CA LEU A 197 -14.17 7.83 -7.53
C LEU A 197 -13.67 6.54 -8.21
N ILE A 198 -14.54 5.54 -8.35
CA ILE A 198 -14.21 4.28 -9.03
C ILE A 198 -13.93 4.52 -10.51
N VAL A 199 -14.82 5.25 -11.19
CA VAL A 199 -14.65 5.60 -12.62
C VAL A 199 -13.36 6.39 -12.83
N GLY A 200 -13.08 7.37 -11.95
CA GLY A 200 -11.83 8.12 -12.01
C GLY A 200 -10.59 7.25 -11.80
N TYR A 201 -10.62 6.31 -10.86
CA TYR A 201 -9.55 5.35 -10.65
C TYR A 201 -9.31 4.48 -11.89
N VAL A 202 -10.37 3.88 -12.43
CA VAL A 202 -10.29 3.03 -13.64
C VAL A 202 -9.70 3.81 -14.81
N PHE A 203 -10.15 5.04 -15.02
CA PHE A 203 -9.64 5.90 -16.09
C PHE A 203 -8.14 6.20 -15.95
N VAL A 204 -7.69 6.62 -14.76
CA VAL A 204 -6.27 6.87 -14.49
C VAL A 204 -5.43 5.61 -14.67
N ALA A 205 -5.92 4.47 -14.18
CA ALA A 205 -5.22 3.21 -14.26
C ALA A 205 -5.10 2.71 -15.72
N MET A 206 -6.16 2.85 -16.52
CA MET A 206 -6.15 2.54 -17.95
C MET A 206 -5.15 3.42 -18.72
N ILE A 207 -5.09 4.72 -18.44
CA ILE A 207 -4.12 5.63 -19.06
C ILE A 207 -2.69 5.18 -18.73
N LEU A 208 -2.39 4.84 -17.48
CA LEU A 208 -1.05 4.42 -17.07
C LEU A 208 -0.64 3.11 -17.73
N ILE A 209 -1.55 2.13 -17.78
CA ILE A 209 -1.33 0.86 -18.50
C ILE A 209 -1.07 1.14 -19.98
N PHE A 210 -1.87 2.01 -20.61
CA PHE A 210 -1.75 2.34 -22.04
C PHE A 210 -0.44 3.07 -22.37
N ILE A 211 -0.05 4.09 -21.58
CA ILE A 211 1.23 4.80 -21.75
C ILE A 211 2.39 3.81 -21.66
N PHE A 212 2.33 2.89 -20.70
CA PHE A 212 3.37 1.89 -20.54
C PHE A 212 3.41 0.93 -21.73
N TRP A 213 2.24 0.49 -22.21
CA TRP A 213 2.12 -0.41 -23.35
C TRP A 213 2.71 0.20 -24.62
N ILE A 214 2.45 1.49 -24.92
CA ILE A 214 3.03 2.19 -26.09
C ILE A 214 4.55 2.28 -26.02
N ARG A 215 5.15 2.43 -24.84
CA ARG A 215 6.63 2.58 -24.75
C ARG A 215 7.39 1.29 -25.04
N VAL A 216 6.69 0.17 -25.01
CA VAL A 216 7.28 -1.16 -25.08
C VAL A 216 7.21 -1.73 -26.51
N PHE A 217 6.25 -1.26 -27.31
CA PHE A 217 6.00 -1.68 -28.70
C PHE A 217 6.28 -0.53 -29.67
#